data_AF-K9SQI5-F1
#
_entry.id   AF-K9SQI5-F1
#
_cell.length_a   1.000
_cell.length_b   1.000
_cell.length_c   1.000
_cell.angle_alpha   90.00
_cell.angle_beta   90.00
_cell.angle_gamma   90.00
#
_symmetry.space_group_name_H-M   'P 1'
#
loop_
_entity.id
_entity.type
_entity.pdbx_description
1 polymer ?
#
loop_
_entity_poly.entity_id
_entity_poly.type
_entity_poly.pdbx_seq_one_letter_code
_entity_poly.pdbx_strand_id
1 'polypeptide(L)'
;MLEADYIQDKRTTTAFITLKIAGDYHQEPVISRLISEFGLTVNITAAILGENTKDDGWFKLDLQGTQEQIHNALIYLNDLGLEIWDGKNNNIDEGW
;
A
#
# COMPACT_ATOMS: atom_id res chain seq x y z
N MET A 1 4.37 37.49 -12.68
CA MET A 1 3.58 36.27 -12.89
C MET A 1 3.95 35.34 -11.76
N LEU A 2 3.07 35.21 -10.76
CA LEU A 2 3.33 34.39 -9.59
C LEU A 2 3.05 32.95 -10.00
N GLU A 3 4.10 32.15 -10.22
CA GLU A 3 3.98 30.71 -10.01
C GLU A 3 3.81 30.57 -8.51
N ALA A 4 2.55 30.55 -8.07
CA ALA A 4 2.26 29.98 -6.76
C ALA A 4 2.79 28.56 -6.86
N ASP A 5 3.92 28.32 -6.18
CA ASP A 5 4.39 26.97 -5.89
C ASP A 5 3.14 26.16 -5.57
N TYR A 6 2.77 25.26 -6.47
CA TYR A 6 1.70 24.31 -6.22
C TYR A 6 2.18 23.57 -4.98
N ILE A 7 1.66 23.96 -3.81
CA ILE A 7 2.05 23.37 -2.55
C ILE A 7 1.50 21.94 -2.63
N GLN A 8 2.29 21.04 -3.22
CA GLN A 8 2.12 19.62 -2.97
C GLN A 8 2.05 19.50 -1.46
N ASP A 9 0.99 18.89 -0.96
CA ASP A 9 0.86 18.65 0.46
C ASP A 9 1.98 17.70 0.89
N LYS A 10 3.10 18.30 1.33
CA LYS A 10 4.29 17.59 1.77
C LYS A 10 4.11 16.97 3.14
N ARG A 11 2.93 17.15 3.77
CA ARG A 11 2.65 16.51 5.05
C ARG A 11 2.58 15.01 4.82
N THR A 12 3.41 14.30 5.55
CA THR A 12 3.35 12.84 5.59
C THR A 12 2.08 12.39 6.28
N THR A 13 1.43 11.39 5.71
CA THR A 13 0.28 10.69 6.26
C THR A 13 0.55 9.19 6.27
N THR A 14 -0.37 8.42 6.86
CA THR A 14 -0.28 6.96 6.96
C THR A 14 -1.57 6.32 6.44
N ALA A 15 -1.40 5.33 5.56
CA ALA A 15 -2.46 4.43 5.12
C ALA A 15 -2.19 3.00 5.60
N PHE A 16 -3.25 2.29 5.96
CA PHE A 16 -3.19 0.90 6.41
C PHE A 16 -3.88 0.05 5.36
N ILE A 17 -3.19 -0.94 4.81
CA ILE A 17 -3.78 -1.83 3.80
C ILE A 17 -3.51 -3.29 4.14
N THR A 18 -4.41 -4.14 3.69
CA THR A 18 -4.11 -5.57 3.49
C THR A 18 -3.92 -5.81 2.01
N LEU A 19 -2.79 -6.42 1.64
CA LEU A 19 -2.43 -6.74 0.28
C LEU A 19 -2.33 -8.27 0.13
N LYS A 20 -3.02 -8.81 -0.87
CA LYS A 20 -2.88 -10.21 -1.27
C LYS A 20 -1.99 -10.28 -2.50
N ILE A 21 -0.86 -10.97 -2.39
CA ILE A 21 0.10 -11.19 -3.46
C ILE A 21 0.01 -12.66 -3.87
N ALA A 22 -0.55 -12.91 -5.06
CA ALA A 22 -0.66 -14.25 -5.60
C ALA A 22 0.71 -14.84 -5.95
N GLY A 23 0.81 -16.17 -5.97
CA GLY A 23 2.07 -16.89 -6.18
C GLY A 23 2.80 -16.51 -7.47
N ASP A 24 2.05 -16.16 -8.51
CA ASP A 24 2.59 -15.75 -9.82
C ASP A 24 3.37 -14.41 -9.76
N TYR A 25 3.13 -13.59 -8.73
CA TYR A 25 3.85 -12.33 -8.50
C TYR A 25 5.07 -12.48 -7.57
N HIS A 26 5.42 -13.68 -7.10
CA HIS A 26 6.58 -13.87 -6.23
C HIS A 26 7.93 -13.49 -6.86
N GLN A 27 8.01 -13.41 -8.19
CA GLN A 27 9.21 -12.98 -8.88
C GLN A 27 9.32 -11.46 -9.03
N GLU A 28 8.24 -10.71 -8.78
CA GLU A 28 8.23 -9.25 -8.82
C GLU A 28 8.46 -8.67 -7.43
N PRO A 29 9.35 -7.68 -7.28
CA PRO A 29 9.65 -7.09 -5.98
C PRO A 29 8.58 -6.05 -5.59
N VAL A 30 7.30 -6.47 -5.52
CA VAL A 30 6.12 -5.59 -5.35
C VAL A 30 6.29 -4.61 -4.19
N ILE A 31 6.62 -5.09 -3.00
CA ILE A 31 6.78 -4.26 -1.80
C ILE A 31 8.03 -3.36 -1.91
N SER A 32 9.13 -3.85 -2.50
CA SER A 32 10.33 -3.00 -2.64
C SER A 32 10.09 -1.84 -3.60
N ARG A 33 9.28 -2.04 -4.65
CA ARG A 33 8.93 -0.97 -5.61
C ARG A 33 8.13 0.14 -4.95
N LEU A 34 7.28 -0.16 -3.96
CA LEU A 34 6.62 0.87 -3.14
C LEU A 34 7.63 1.81 -2.47
N ILE A 35 8.78 1.27 -2.05
CA ILE A 35 9.84 2.04 -1.43
C ILE A 35 10.67 2.79 -2.49
N SER A 36 11.19 2.06 -3.48
CA SER A 36 12.18 2.61 -4.42
C SER A 36 11.59 3.51 -5.51
N GLU A 37 10.36 3.24 -5.96
CA GLU A 37 9.73 3.97 -7.07
C GLU A 37 8.74 5.04 -6.56
N PHE A 38 8.04 4.79 -5.45
CA PHE A 38 7.04 5.72 -4.91
C PHE A 38 7.54 6.52 -3.69
N GLY A 39 8.72 6.18 -3.16
CA GLY A 39 9.33 6.90 -2.04
C GLY A 39 8.57 6.73 -0.72
N LEU A 40 7.89 5.60 -0.53
CA LEU A 40 7.17 5.28 0.69
C LEU A 40 8.09 4.63 1.72
N THR A 41 7.84 4.91 3.00
CA THR A 41 8.24 4.03 4.09
C THR A 41 7.15 2.98 4.25
N VAL A 42 7.52 1.70 4.20
CA VAL A 42 6.59 0.57 4.32
C VAL A 42 6.95 -0.24 5.56
N ASN A 43 6.02 -0.37 6.49
CA ASN A 43 6.15 -1.31 7.62
C ASN A 43 5.21 -2.50 7.40
N ILE A 44 5.75 -3.72 7.53
CA ILE A 44 4.94 -4.94 7.49
C ILE A 44 4.51 -5.25 8.92
N THR A 45 3.22 -5.10 9.23
CA THR A 45 2.69 -5.29 10.58
C THR A 45 2.22 -6.72 10.83
N ALA A 46 1.85 -7.46 9.79
CA ALA A 46 1.59 -8.89 9.83
C ALA A 46 1.75 -9.50 8.44
N ALA A 47 2.11 -10.78 8.37
CA ALA A 47 2.10 -11.54 7.13
C ALA A 47 1.65 -12.99 7.36
N ILE A 48 0.86 -13.52 6.43
CA ILE A 48 0.57 -14.95 6.31
C ILE A 48 1.12 -15.39 4.96
N LEU A 49 2.04 -16.35 4.98
CA LEU A 49 2.67 -16.92 3.80
C LEU A 49 2.30 -18.41 3.78
N GLY A 50 1.70 -18.89 2.69
CA GLY A 50 1.45 -20.32 2.54
C GLY A 50 2.77 -21.09 2.45
N GLU A 51 2.85 -22.24 3.13
CA GLU A 51 4.06 -23.08 3.18
C GLU A 51 4.47 -23.65 1.82
N ASN A 52 3.58 -23.60 0.83
CA ASN A 52 3.87 -23.91 -0.57
C ASN A 52 3.61 -22.66 -1.42
N THR A 53 4.64 -22.18 -2.11
CA THR A 53 4.71 -21.02 -3.05
C THR A 53 3.60 -20.88 -4.11
N LYS A 54 2.60 -21.77 -4.13
CA LYS A 54 1.38 -21.67 -4.94
C LYS A 54 0.25 -20.93 -4.22
N ASP A 55 0.34 -20.78 -2.90
CA ASP A 55 -0.69 -20.15 -2.10
C ASP A 55 -0.42 -18.65 -1.93
N ASP A 56 -1.50 -17.87 -1.97
CA ASP A 56 -1.44 -16.40 -1.89
C ASP A 56 -0.85 -15.92 -0.56
N GLY A 57 0.07 -14.96 -0.64
CA GLY A 57 0.63 -14.27 0.53
C GLY A 57 -0.23 -13.08 0.93
N TRP A 58 -0.61 -13.00 2.21
CA TRP A 58 -1.36 -11.87 2.77
C TRP A 58 -0.43 -11.00 3.60
N PHE A 59 -0.41 -9.70 3.34
CA PHE A 59 0.46 -8.73 4.01
C PHE A 59 -0.37 -7.58 4.55
N LYS A 60 -0.26 -7.29 5.84
CA LYS A 60 -0.74 -6.04 6.42
C LYS A 60 0.39 -5.03 6.41
N LEU A 61 0.15 -3.89 5.77
CA LEU A 61 1.15 -2.86 5.52
C LEU A 61 0.68 -1.52 6.07
N ASP A 62 1.60 -0.82 6.72
CA ASP A 62 1.49 0.59 7.04
C ASP A 62 2.36 1.37 6.05
N LEU A 63 1.70 2.15 5.20
CA LEU A 63 2.33 2.97 4.17
C LEU A 63 2.44 4.40 4.68
N GLN A 64 3.66 4.93 4.79
CA GLN A 64 3.91 6.31 5.20
C GLN A 64 4.57 7.09 4.06
N GLY A 65 3.99 8.24 3.73
CA GLY A 65 4.42 9.13 2.64
C GLY A 65 3.47 10.31 2.50
N THR A 66 3.63 11.13 1.47
CA THR A 66 2.62 12.15 1.14
C THR A 66 1.35 11.50 0.62
N GLN A 67 0.23 12.24 0.61
CA GLN A 67 -1.02 11.74 0.06
C GLN A 67 -0.89 11.32 -1.41
N GLU A 68 -0.12 12.07 -2.19
CA GLU A 68 0.16 11.76 -3.59
C GLU A 68 1.01 10.49 -3.76
N GLN A 69 2.07 10.33 -2.97
CA GLN A 69 2.91 9.12 -3.04
C GLN A 69 2.09 7.86 -2.72
N ILE A 70 1.26 7.92 -1.68
CA ILE A 70 0.39 6.81 -1.31
C ILE A 70 -0.65 6.55 -2.40
N HIS A 71 -1.27 7.60 -2.95
CA HIS A 71 -2.25 7.45 -4.03
C HIS A 71 -1.65 6.79 -5.29
N ASN A 72 -0.49 7.27 -5.74
CA ASN A 72 0.21 6.70 -6.89
C ASN A 72 0.62 5.24 -6.66
N ALA A 73 1.06 4.91 -5.45
CA ALA A 73 1.38 3.54 -5.08
C ALA A 73 0.16 2.61 -5.09
N LEU A 74 -1.01 3.09 -4.65
CA LEU A 74 -2.26 2.33 -4.69
C LEU A 74 -2.74 2.11 -6.13
N ILE A 75 -2.58 3.10 -7.02
CA ILE A 75 -2.84 2.93 -8.47
C ILE A 75 -1.95 1.81 -9.03
N TYR A 76 -0.66 1.84 -8.76
CA TYR A 76 0.28 0.82 -9.20
C TYR A 76 -0.12 -0.60 -8.73
N LEU A 77 -0.47 -0.76 -7.45
CA LEU A 77 -0.92 -2.05 -6.92
C LEU A 77 -2.22 -2.53 -7.60
N ASN A 78 -3.14 -1.62 -7.90
CA ASN A 78 -4.38 -1.93 -8.63
C ASN A 78 -4.12 -2.26 -10.11
N ASP A 79 -3.16 -1.60 -10.77
CA ASP A 79 -2.76 -1.88 -12.15
C ASP A 79 -2.07 -3.25 -12.30
N LEU A 80 -1.40 -3.73 -11.25
CA LEU A 80 -0.95 -5.11 -11.15
C LEU A 80 -2.09 -6.11 -10.94
N GLY A 81 -3.32 -5.65 -10.72
CA GLY A 81 -4.48 -6.50 -10.43
C GLY A 81 -4.40 -7.20 -9.08
N LEU A 82 -3.65 -6.64 -8.12
CA LEU A 82 -3.57 -7.18 -6.77
C LEU A 82 -4.81 -6.80 -5.97
N GLU A 83 -5.30 -7.74 -5.14
CA GLU A 83 -6.43 -7.45 -4.25
C GLU A 83 -5.93 -6.63 -3.04
N ILE A 84 -6.56 -5.48 -2.82
CA ILE A 84 -6.24 -4.53 -1.75
C ILE A 84 -7.49 -4.28 -0.91
N TRP A 85 -7.36 -4.39 0.40
CA TRP A 85 -8.38 -3.97 1.37
C TRP A 85 -7.90 -2.77 2.16
N ASP A 86 -8.68 -1.70 2.17
CA ASP A 86 -8.40 -0.50 2.98
C ASP A 86 -8.69 -0.78 4.45
N GLY A 87 -7.68 -0.62 5.31
CA GLY A 87 -7.80 -0.74 6.76
C GLY A 87 -8.66 0.36 7.39
N LYS A 88 -9.04 1.40 6.63
CA LYS A 88 -9.91 2.50 7.08
C LYS A 88 -11.28 2.55 6.39
N ASN A 89 -11.82 1.39 6.04
CA ASN A 89 -13.27 1.23 5.81
C ASN A 89 -13.82 0.03 6.58
N ASN A 90 -13.81 0.14 7.91
CA ASN A 90 -14.92 -0.33 8.72
C ASN A 90 -15.36 0.85 9.56
N ASN A 91 -16.37 1.58 9.07
CA ASN A 91 -17.30 2.26 9.96
C ASN A 91 -17.96 1.18 10.83
N ILE A 92 -17.33 0.85 11.95
CA ILE A 92 -17.97 0.33 13.14
C ILE A 92 -17.95 1.51 14.11
N ASP A 93 -18.78 2.54 13.88
CA ASP A 93 -20.12 2.61 14.45
C ASP A 93 -20.87 1.26 14.60
N GLU A 94 -20.30 0.38 15.42
CA GLU A 94 -21.11 -0.57 16.18
C GLU A 94 -20.83 -0.28 17.63
N GLY A 95 -21.71 0.54 18.20
CA GLY A 95 -21.79 0.74 19.63
C GLY A 95 -21.99 -0.59 20.35
N TRP A 96 -21.15 -0.81 21.34
CA TRP A 96 -21.47 -1.52 22.58
C TRP A 96 -20.84 -0.76 23.73
#